data_AF-A0A846Y728-F1
#
_entry.id   AF-A0A846Y728-F1
#
_cell.length_a   1.000
_cell.length_b   1.000
_cell.length_c   1.000
_cell.angle_alpha   90.00
_cell.angle_beta   90.00
_cell.angle_gamma   90.00
#
_symmetry.space_group_name_H-M   'P 1'
#
loop_
_entity.id
_entity.type
_entity.pdbx_description
1 polymer ?
#
loop_
_entity_poly.entity_id
_entity_poly.type
_entity_poly.pdbx_seq_one_letter_code
_entity_poly.pdbx_strand_id
1 'polypeptide(L)'
;MMRLMPVKLEPPLRDLSSWKPDGCSIVKALDVVGTRSAVLILREAIYGTTRFDGFAARVGITDAAAAAALRKLTDAGLLRKQPYQEEGKRTRSEYVLTEMGRDALPVVFALWQWGDTYLQDGVAPMERVEDATGSPVRVELRSPTAEVQLEDIRVQLNKDWRRRRTDD
;
A
#
# COMPACT_ATOMS: atom_id res chain seq x y z
N MET A 1 -11.18 -15.86 25.70
CA MET A 1 -10.01 -15.79 24.79
C MET A 1 -10.52 -16.10 23.39
N MET A 2 -10.74 -15.08 22.56
CA MET A 2 -11.31 -15.26 21.23
C MET A 2 -10.25 -15.91 20.34
N ARG A 3 -10.49 -17.14 19.89
CA ARG A 3 -9.57 -17.84 18.99
C ARG A 3 -9.71 -17.21 17.62
N LEU A 4 -8.73 -16.40 17.21
CA LEU A 4 -8.63 -15.91 15.83
C LEU A 4 -8.75 -17.10 14.88
N MET A 5 -9.80 -17.12 14.07
CA MET A 5 -9.97 -18.13 13.05
C MET A 5 -9.29 -17.63 11.77
N PRO A 6 -8.38 -18.42 11.17
CA PRO A 6 -7.79 -18.06 9.89
C PRO A 6 -8.87 -18.05 8.80
N VAL A 7 -8.57 -17.40 7.68
CA VAL A 7 -9.40 -17.49 6.47
C VAL A 7 -9.66 -18.94 6.08
N LYS A 8 -10.84 -19.21 5.51
CA LYS A 8 -11.22 -20.55 5.04
C LYS A 8 -10.51 -20.84 3.72
N LEU A 9 -9.78 -21.95 3.62
CA LEU A 9 -9.18 -22.41 2.36
C LEU A 9 -10.06 -23.48 1.70
N GLU A 10 -10.26 -23.43 0.38
CA GLU A 10 -10.90 -24.53 -0.37
C GLU A 10 -9.89 -25.62 -0.75
N PRO A 11 -10.31 -26.90 -0.87
CA PRO A 11 -9.45 -27.93 -1.46
C PRO A 11 -8.98 -27.52 -2.88
N PRO A 12 -7.73 -27.80 -3.26
CA PRO A 12 -6.70 -28.51 -2.51
C PRO A 12 -5.91 -27.65 -1.50
N LEU A 13 -6.15 -26.33 -1.43
CA LEU A 13 -5.35 -25.39 -0.63
C LEU A 13 -5.38 -25.65 0.87
N ARG A 14 -6.34 -26.44 1.37
CA ARG A 14 -6.41 -26.84 2.78
C ARG A 14 -5.19 -27.62 3.27
N ASP A 15 -4.58 -28.41 2.40
CA ASP A 15 -3.35 -29.12 2.74
C ASP A 15 -2.14 -28.22 2.46
N LEU A 16 -1.78 -27.39 3.45
CA LEU A 16 -0.66 -26.45 3.38
C LEU A 16 0.70 -27.13 3.15
N SER A 17 0.82 -28.45 3.35
CA SER A 17 2.06 -29.17 3.09
C SER A 17 2.23 -29.57 1.62
N SER A 18 1.13 -29.57 0.86
CA SER A 18 1.10 -30.03 -0.53
C SER A 18 1.43 -28.95 -1.57
N TRP A 19 1.54 -27.68 -1.17
CA TRP A 19 1.74 -26.56 -2.09
C TRP A 19 2.51 -25.40 -1.47
N LYS A 20 3.03 -24.50 -2.31
CA LYS A 20 3.61 -23.22 -1.91
C LYS A 20 2.97 -22.09 -2.71
N PRO A 21 2.87 -20.86 -2.18
CA PRO A 21 2.30 -19.71 -2.88
C PRO A 21 3.29 -19.17 -3.93
N ASP A 22 3.62 -19.97 -4.94
CA ASP A 22 4.53 -19.56 -6.01
C ASP A 22 3.95 -18.35 -6.79
N GLY A 23 4.76 -17.31 -6.97
CA GLY A 23 4.30 -16.06 -7.57
C GLY A 23 3.36 -15.23 -6.70
N CYS A 24 3.37 -15.42 -5.37
CA CYS A 24 2.57 -14.70 -4.39
C CYS A 24 2.53 -13.19 -4.65
N SER A 25 1.33 -12.63 -4.78
CA SER A 25 1.13 -11.18 -5.00
C SER A 25 1.64 -10.33 -3.83
N ILE A 26 1.64 -10.86 -2.60
CA ILE A 26 2.20 -10.14 -1.44
C ILE A 26 3.70 -9.98 -1.60
N VAL A 27 4.42 -11.04 -1.99
CA VAL A 27 5.87 -10.97 -2.23
C VAL A 27 6.16 -9.97 -3.35
N LYS A 28 5.44 -10.05 -4.47
CA LYS A 28 5.57 -9.09 -5.58
C LYS A 28 5.32 -7.64 -5.15
N ALA A 29 4.34 -7.41 -4.26
CA ALA A 29 4.07 -6.08 -3.73
C ALA A 29 5.21 -5.60 -2.81
N LEU A 30 5.72 -6.47 -1.93
CA LEU A 30 6.83 -6.15 -1.03
C LEU A 30 8.14 -5.88 -1.80
N ASP A 31 8.33 -6.54 -2.95
CA ASP A 31 9.45 -6.22 -3.85
C ASP A 31 9.38 -4.78 -4.35
N VAL A 32 8.22 -4.12 -4.33
CA VAL A 32 8.05 -2.71 -4.66
C VAL A 32 8.07 -1.83 -3.41
N VAL A 33 7.13 -2.05 -2.49
CA VAL A 33 6.85 -1.14 -1.34
C VAL A 33 7.38 -1.63 0.00
N GLY A 34 8.07 -2.77 0.07
CA GLY A 34 8.48 -3.40 1.34
C GLY A 34 9.57 -2.68 2.13
N THR A 35 10.19 -1.62 1.60
CA THR A 35 11.18 -0.84 2.35
C THR A 35 10.51 0.28 3.14
N ARG A 36 11.02 0.57 4.34
CA ARG A 36 10.54 1.69 5.18
C ARG A 36 10.47 3.01 4.39
N SER A 37 11.51 3.31 3.62
CA SER A 37 11.59 4.55 2.83
C SER A 37 10.51 4.62 1.74
N ALA A 38 10.17 3.50 1.09
CA ALA A 38 9.12 3.51 0.05
C ALA A 38 7.75 3.85 0.65
N VAL A 39 7.38 3.21 1.76
CA VAL A 39 6.10 3.47 2.45
C VAL A 39 6.04 4.93 2.95
N LEU A 40 7.11 5.44 3.54
CA LEU A 40 7.14 6.82 4.04
C LEU A 40 7.12 7.86 2.92
N ILE A 41 7.73 7.58 1.76
CA ILE A 41 7.59 8.45 0.59
C ILE A 41 6.15 8.48 0.08
N LEU A 42 5.46 7.33 0.02
CA LEU A 42 4.04 7.31 -0.33
C LEU A 42 3.20 8.11 0.68
N ARG A 43 3.49 8.01 1.98
CA ARG A 43 2.86 8.85 3.01
C ARG A 43 3.07 10.34 2.74
N GLU A 44 4.29 10.78 2.45
CA GLU A 44 4.56 12.19 2.17
C GLU A 44 3.88 12.68 0.88
N ALA A 45 3.70 11.79 -0.11
CA ALA A 45 2.94 12.10 -1.31
C ALA A 45 1.45 12.32 -1.01
N ILE A 46 0.85 11.58 -0.06
CA ILE A 46 -0.51 11.85 0.46
C ILE A 46 -0.60 13.28 1.02
N TYR A 47 0.45 13.71 1.74
CA TYR A 47 0.51 15.06 2.33
C TYR A 47 0.83 16.17 1.31
N GLY A 48 0.96 15.84 0.02
CA GLY A 48 1.21 16.80 -1.05
C GLY A 48 2.69 17.08 -1.32
N THR A 49 3.62 16.32 -0.76
CA THR A 49 5.04 16.44 -1.11
C THR A 49 5.26 15.94 -2.55
N THR A 50 5.82 16.78 -3.41
CA THR A 50 6.12 16.40 -4.80
C THR A 50 7.59 16.54 -5.18
N ARG A 51 8.40 17.24 -4.37
CA ARG A 51 9.81 17.53 -4.67
C ARG A 51 10.78 16.64 -3.90
N PHE A 52 11.92 16.34 -4.53
CA PHE A 52 12.97 15.49 -3.98
C PHE A 52 13.46 15.94 -2.60
N ASP A 53 13.82 17.23 -2.48
CA ASP A 53 14.30 17.86 -1.25
C ASP A 53 13.25 17.75 -0.12
N GLY A 54 11.99 17.95 -0.47
CA GLY A 54 10.85 17.75 0.43
C GLY A 54 10.76 16.32 0.94
N PHE A 55 10.87 15.31 0.07
CA PHE A 55 10.83 13.90 0.47
C PHE A 55 11.97 13.54 1.41
N ALA A 56 13.21 13.85 1.05
CA ALA A 56 14.37 13.50 1.89
C ALA A 56 14.27 14.14 3.28
N ALA A 57 13.93 15.43 3.34
CA ALA A 57 13.79 16.16 4.59
C ALA A 57 12.63 15.65 5.46
N ARG A 58 11.43 15.47 4.90
CA ARG A 58 10.23 15.09 5.67
C ARG A 58 10.26 13.63 6.13
N VAL A 59 10.88 12.74 5.35
CA VAL A 59 11.07 11.33 5.74
C VAL A 59 12.25 11.17 6.71
N GLY A 60 13.21 12.10 6.70
CA GLY A 60 14.41 12.05 7.55
C GLY A 60 15.40 10.98 7.08
N ILE A 61 15.61 10.87 5.76
CA ILE A 61 16.52 9.90 5.13
C ILE A 61 17.58 10.61 4.30
N THR A 62 18.67 9.90 4.00
CA THR A 62 19.73 10.42 3.13
C THR A 62 19.22 10.63 1.70
N ASP A 63 19.84 11.55 0.97
CA ASP A 63 19.54 11.79 -0.45
C ASP A 63 19.68 10.51 -1.28
N ALA A 64 20.67 9.67 -0.99
CA ALA A 64 20.86 8.39 -1.67
C ALA A 64 19.67 7.43 -1.44
N ALA A 65 19.16 7.34 -0.21
CA ALA A 65 18.01 6.51 0.12
C ALA A 65 16.71 7.07 -0.51
N ALA A 66 16.53 8.39 -0.51
CA ALA A 66 15.41 9.05 -1.18
C ALA A 66 15.44 8.81 -2.69
N ALA A 67 16.61 8.97 -3.33
CA ALA A 67 16.79 8.74 -4.75
C ALA A 67 16.49 7.29 -5.15
N ALA A 68 17.00 6.32 -4.38
CA ALA A 68 16.74 4.90 -4.63
C ALA A 68 15.25 4.55 -4.53
N ALA A 69 14.56 5.05 -3.50
CA ALA A 69 13.14 4.78 -3.30
C ALA A 69 12.25 5.49 -4.34
N LEU A 70 12.52 6.76 -4.68
CA LEU A 70 11.80 7.48 -5.72
C LEU A 70 11.99 6.84 -7.09
N ARG A 71 13.22 6.42 -7.43
CA ARG A 71 13.50 5.67 -8.66
C ARG A 71 12.70 4.38 -8.69
N LYS A 72 12.77 3.57 -7.62
CA LYS A 72 12.04 2.30 -7.53
C LYS A 72 10.53 2.47 -7.70
N LEU A 73 9.94 3.46 -7.02
CA LEU A 73 8.50 3.76 -7.12
C LEU A 73 8.10 4.29 -8.50
N THR A 74 9.00 5.02 -9.16
CA THR A 74 8.77 5.53 -10.52
C THR A 74 8.91 4.42 -11.56
N ASP A 75 9.94 3.59 -11.46
CA ASP A 75 10.18 2.44 -12.34
C ASP A 75 9.04 1.42 -12.23
N ALA A 76 8.47 1.25 -11.03
CA ALA A 76 7.31 0.40 -10.79
C ALA A 76 5.97 1.04 -11.20
N GLY A 77 5.95 2.32 -11.59
CA GLY A 77 4.76 3.01 -12.07
C GLY A 77 3.83 3.57 -10.98
N LEU A 78 4.23 3.58 -9.70
CA LEU A 78 3.44 4.21 -8.62
C LEU A 78 3.59 5.74 -8.62
N LEU A 79 4.75 6.22 -9.05
CA LEU A 79 5.02 7.65 -9.23
C LEU A 79 5.39 7.92 -10.68
N ARG A 80 5.13 9.15 -11.13
CA ARG A 80 5.65 9.68 -12.39
C ARG A 80 6.52 10.89 -12.10
N LYS A 81 7.72 10.90 -12.67
CA LYS A 81 8.57 12.08 -12.69
C LYS A 81 8.15 12.99 -13.84
N GLN A 82 7.84 14.25 -13.56
CA GLN A 82 7.47 15.23 -14.59
C GLN A 82 8.16 16.58 -14.38
N PRO A 83 8.33 17.40 -15.45
CA PRO A 83 8.84 18.75 -15.31
C PRO A 83 7.90 19.60 -14.45
N TYR A 84 8.49 20.40 -13.57
CA TYR A 84 7.81 21.37 -12.73
C TYR A 84 8.53 22.71 -12.84
N GLN A 85 7.79 23.79 -13.03
CA GLN A 85 8.37 25.12 -13.14
C GLN A 85 7.52 26.12 -12.37
N GLU A 86 8.07 26.65 -11.28
CA GLU A 86 7.55 27.85 -10.64
C GLU A 86 7.82 29.05 -11.57
N GLU A 87 6.88 29.99 -11.61
CA GLU A 87 7.00 31.20 -12.42
C GLU A 87 8.30 31.95 -12.12
N GLY A 88 9.07 32.27 -13.16
CA GLY A 88 10.37 32.93 -13.03
C GLY A 88 11.55 32.07 -12.54
N LYS A 89 11.37 30.76 -12.29
CA LYS A 89 12.46 29.85 -11.87
C LYS A 89 12.82 28.83 -12.93
N ARG A 90 14.00 28.20 -12.76
CA ARG A 90 14.47 27.08 -13.60
C ARG A 90 13.54 25.88 -13.45
N THR A 91 13.29 25.17 -14.56
CA THR A 91 12.56 23.91 -14.57
C THR A 91 13.24 22.89 -13.66
N ARG A 92 12.47 22.34 -12.72
CA ARG A 92 12.84 21.24 -11.83
C ARG A 92 12.01 20.01 -12.20
N SER A 93 12.21 18.91 -11.49
CA SER A 93 11.32 17.75 -11.57
C SER A 93 10.52 17.60 -10.29
N GLU A 94 9.29 17.16 -10.45
CA GLU A 94 8.44 16.69 -9.37
C GLU A 94 8.04 15.23 -9.59
N TYR A 95 7.60 14.58 -8.53
CA TYR A 95 7.11 13.22 -8.51
C TYR A 95 5.64 13.25 -8.08
N VAL A 96 4.76 12.74 -8.94
CA VAL A 96 3.31 12.74 -8.71
C VAL A 96 2.78 11.32 -8.70
N LEU A 97 1.78 11.06 -7.86
CA LEU A 97 1.08 9.77 -7.83
C LEU A 97 0.39 9.50 -9.16
N THR A 98 0.61 8.30 -9.69
CA THR A 98 -0.18 7.74 -10.79
C THR A 98 -1.49 7.15 -10.26
N GLU A 99 -2.35 6.67 -11.15
CA GLU A 99 -3.51 5.84 -10.77
C GLU A 99 -3.10 4.61 -9.96
N MET A 100 -2.11 3.86 -10.44
CA MET A 100 -1.53 2.73 -9.71
C MET A 100 -0.98 3.13 -8.33
N GLY A 101 -0.36 4.30 -8.21
CA GLY A 101 0.11 4.83 -6.93
C GLY A 101 -1.04 5.17 -5.97
N ARG A 102 -2.12 5.75 -6.48
CA ARG A 102 -3.34 6.07 -5.70
C ARG A 102 -4.03 4.80 -5.19
N ASP A 103 -4.13 3.78 -6.03
CA ASP A 103 -4.73 2.48 -5.67
C ASP A 103 -3.91 1.73 -4.60
N ALA A 104 -2.63 2.05 -4.45
CA ALA A 104 -1.78 1.49 -3.39
C ALA A 104 -1.93 2.20 -2.03
N LEU A 105 -2.49 3.42 -1.98
CA LEU A 105 -2.60 4.21 -0.74
C LEU A 105 -3.41 3.55 0.38
N PRO A 106 -4.49 2.76 0.12
CA PRO A 106 -5.17 2.01 1.17
C PRO A 106 -4.23 1.11 2.00
N VAL A 107 -3.13 0.62 1.44
CA VAL A 107 -2.11 -0.14 2.18
C VAL A 107 -1.41 0.74 3.22
N VAL A 108 -1.08 1.98 2.85
CA VAL A 108 -0.47 2.97 3.76
C VAL A 108 -1.45 3.35 4.87
N PHE A 109 -2.72 3.55 4.52
CA PHE A 109 -3.78 3.84 5.50
C PHE A 109 -4.06 2.67 6.45
N ALA A 110 -4.03 1.43 5.95
CA ALA A 110 -4.18 0.24 6.79
C ALA A 110 -3.03 0.11 7.80
N LEU A 111 -1.79 0.37 7.36
CA LEU A 111 -0.63 0.39 8.24
C LEU A 111 -0.74 1.50 9.29
N TRP A 112 -1.22 2.69 8.91
CA TRP A 112 -1.46 3.79 9.83
C TRP A 112 -2.54 3.44 10.86
N GLN A 113 -3.68 2.91 10.42
CA GLN A 113 -4.76 2.46 11.31
C GLN A 113 -4.29 1.40 12.32
N TRP A 114 -3.50 0.42 11.87
CA TRP A 114 -2.92 -0.59 12.75
C TRP A 114 -1.95 0.03 13.77
N GLY A 115 -1.07 0.93 13.30
CA GLY A 115 -0.14 1.64 14.18
C GLY A 115 -0.85 2.48 15.24
N ASP A 116 -1.89 3.21 14.86
CA ASP A 116 -2.71 4.00 15.79
C ASP A 116 -3.37 3.13 16.86
N THR A 117 -3.86 1.96 16.46
CA THR A 117 -4.61 1.07 17.35
C THR A 117 -3.71 0.36 18.37
N TYR A 118 -2.51 -0.04 17.97
CA TYR A 118 -1.71 -0.98 18.76
C TYR A 118 -0.35 -0.44 19.24
N LEU A 119 0.17 0.62 18.62
CA LEU A 119 1.54 1.10 18.89
C LEU A 119 1.60 2.50 19.50
N GLN A 120 0.48 3.22 19.58
CA GLN A 120 0.42 4.52 20.25
C GLN A 120 0.16 4.34 21.75
N ASP A 121 0.78 5.20 22.57
CA ASP A 121 0.60 5.21 24.03
C ASP A 121 -0.72 5.90 24.42
N GLY A 122 -1.84 5.36 23.94
CA GLY A 122 -3.18 5.90 24.16
C GLY A 122 -3.76 6.56 22.91
N VAL A 123 -3.67 7.89 22.81
CA VAL A 123 -4.33 8.65 21.75
C VAL A 123 -3.38 8.86 20.57
N ALA A 124 -3.79 8.44 19.37
CA ALA A 124 -3.02 8.67 18.16
C ALA A 124 -2.88 10.18 17.87
N PRO A 125 -1.71 10.66 17.40
CA PRO A 125 -1.44 12.08 17.23
C PRO A 125 -2.17 12.72 16.04
N MET A 126 -2.76 11.91 15.16
CA MET A 126 -3.43 12.35 13.96
C MET A 126 -4.65 11.49 13.69
N GLU A 127 -5.74 12.11 13.27
CA GLU A 127 -6.97 11.43 12.87
C GLU A 127 -7.19 11.57 11.36
N ARG A 128 -7.80 10.54 10.76
CA ARG A 128 -8.23 10.55 9.37
C ARG A 128 -9.73 10.75 9.35
N VAL A 129 -10.19 11.84 8.76
CA VAL A 129 -11.61 12.16 8.67
C VAL A 129 -12.01 12.47 7.24
N GLU A 130 -13.27 12.21 6.90
CA GLU A 130 -13.85 12.66 5.65
C GLU A 130 -14.02 14.19 5.70
N ASP A 131 -13.51 14.89 4.69
CA ASP A 131 -13.51 16.36 4.66
C ASP A 131 -14.92 16.97 4.79
N ALA A 132 -15.91 16.35 4.16
CA ALA A 132 -17.28 16.86 4.15
C ALA A 132 -18.02 16.69 5.49
N THR A 133 -17.74 15.62 6.25
CA THR A 133 -18.55 15.26 7.43
C THR A 133 -17.77 15.24 8.74
N GLY A 134 -16.44 15.22 8.68
CA GLY A 134 -15.59 14.97 9.84
C GLY A 134 -15.65 13.52 10.36
N SER A 135 -16.34 12.61 9.66
CA SER A 135 -16.46 11.22 10.11
C SER A 135 -15.14 10.48 9.97
N PRO A 136 -14.77 9.60 10.92
CA PRO A 136 -13.53 8.82 10.83
C PRO A 136 -13.46 7.96 9.57
N VAL A 137 -12.34 8.03 8.86
CA VAL A 137 -12.04 7.18 7.69
C VAL A 137 -11.25 5.96 8.12
N ARG A 138 -11.74 4.77 7.76
CA ARG A 138 -11.15 3.48 8.09
C ARG A 138 -10.92 2.63 6.83
N VAL A 139 -9.92 1.75 6.91
CA VAL A 139 -9.72 0.69 5.92
C VAL A 139 -10.36 -0.58 6.46
N GLU A 140 -11.24 -1.16 5.63
CA GLU A 140 -12.06 -2.33 5.96
C GLU A 140 -12.00 -3.36 4.82
N LEU A 141 -12.18 -4.64 5.16
CA LEU A 141 -12.40 -5.70 4.18
C LEU A 141 -13.88 -5.72 3.82
N ARG A 142 -14.20 -5.58 2.53
CA ARG A 142 -15.60 -5.46 2.08
C ARG A 142 -15.88 -6.34 0.87
N SER A 143 -17.09 -6.88 0.87
CA SER A 143 -17.79 -7.37 -0.32
C SER A 143 -18.56 -6.21 -0.97
N PRO A 144 -19.18 -6.40 -2.16
CA PRO A 144 -19.99 -5.34 -2.78
C PRO A 144 -21.14 -4.81 -1.91
N THR A 145 -21.58 -5.58 -0.90
CA THR A 145 -22.77 -5.26 -0.11
C THR A 145 -22.50 -5.04 1.38
N ALA A 146 -21.39 -5.55 1.91
CA ALA A 146 -21.14 -5.53 3.35
C ALA A 146 -19.65 -5.64 3.70
N GLU A 147 -19.29 -5.19 4.90
CA GLU A 147 -18.02 -5.53 5.56
C GLU A 147 -17.93 -7.05 5.80
N VAL A 148 -16.72 -7.60 5.70
CA VAL A 148 -16.46 -9.04 5.82
C VAL A 148 -15.38 -9.27 6.88
N GLN A 149 -15.70 -10.09 7.87
CA GLN A 149 -14.73 -10.51 8.90
C GLN A 149 -13.78 -11.58 8.36
N LEU A 150 -12.60 -11.71 8.99
CA LEU A 150 -11.54 -12.60 8.51
C LEU A 150 -12.00 -14.06 8.41
N GLU A 151 -12.76 -14.53 9.40
CA GLU A 151 -13.34 -15.88 9.48
C GLU A 151 -14.37 -16.17 8.37
N ASP A 152 -14.92 -15.12 7.75
CA ASP A 152 -15.90 -15.22 6.68
C ASP A 152 -15.28 -15.13 5.28
N ILE A 153 -13.97 -14.88 5.21
CA ILE A 153 -13.22 -14.91 3.95
C ILE A 153 -12.92 -16.35 3.56
N ARG A 154 -13.20 -16.65 2.28
CA ARG A 154 -12.81 -17.91 1.64
C ARG A 154 -11.80 -17.66 0.53
N VAL A 155 -10.67 -18.36 0.58
CA VAL A 155 -9.65 -18.37 -0.46
C VAL A 155 -9.78 -19.65 -1.29
N GLN A 156 -9.88 -19.48 -2.60
CA GLN A 156 -9.99 -20.54 -3.59
C GLN A 156 -9.02 -20.29 -4.74
N LEU A 157 -8.68 -21.33 -5.50
CA LEU A 157 -7.89 -21.15 -6.73
C LEU A 157 -8.64 -20.26 -7.72
N ASN A 158 -7.94 -19.27 -8.27
CA ASN A 158 -8.48 -18.47 -9.34
C ASN A 158 -8.71 -19.36 -10.58
N LYS A 159 -9.98 -19.49 -10.99
CA LYS A 159 -10.39 -20.38 -12.10
C LYS A 159 -9.79 -19.95 -13.43
N ASP A 160 -9.64 -18.65 -13.67
CA ASP A 160 -9.10 -18.11 -14.92
C ASP A 160 -7.60 -18.35 -15.02
N TRP A 161 -6.90 -18.16 -13.91
CA TRP A 161 -5.48 -18.50 -13.81
C TRP A 161 -5.26 -19.99 -14.03
N ARG A 162 -6.10 -20.86 -13.44
CA ARG A 162 -6.00 -22.31 -13.60
C ARG A 162 -6.22 -22.75 -15.04
N ARG A 163 -7.23 -22.20 -15.73
CA ARG A 163 -7.54 -22.51 -17.14
C ARG A 163 -6.35 -22.20 -18.06
N ARG A 164 -5.77 -21.00 -17.93
CA ARG A 164 -4.62 -20.60 -18.76
C ARG A 164 -3.40 -21.52 -18.66
N ARG A 165 -3.21 -22.20 -17.52
CA ARG A 165 -2.07 -23.13 -17.31
C ARG A 165 -2.34 -24.57 -17.73
N THR A 166 -3.60 -24.94 -17.98
CA THR A 166 -3.94 -26.27 -18.48
C THR A 166 -3.99 -26.33 -20.00
N ASP A 167 -4.06 -25.16 -20.65
CA ASP A 167 -4.08 -25.00 -22.11
C ASP A 167 -2.67 -24.83 -22.72
N ASP A 168 -1.64 -24.73 -21.87
CA ASP A 168 -0.20 -24.70 -22.18
C ASP A 168 0.44 -26.07 -21.87
#